data_AF-A0A8J2QJ14-F1
#
_entry.id   AF-A0A8J2QJ14-F1
#
_cell.length_a   1.000
_cell.length_b   1.000
_cell.length_c   1.000
_cell.angle_alpha   90.00
_cell.angle_beta   90.00
_cell.angle_gamma   90.00
#
_symmetry.space_group_name_H-M   'P 1'
#
loop_
_entity.id
_entity.type
_entity.pdbx_description
1 polymer ?
#
loop_
_entity_poly.entity_id
_entity_poly.type
_entity_poly.pdbx_seq_one_letter_code
_entity_poly.pdbx_strand_id
1 'polypeptide(L)'
;MSLYNYLSKIFLSNSSRYTFGIRSFHTTHVQQLYAPSALGIDGYLQTRKRIREQFANFSDKFRTKMLDFVSDSKNMIFTEDLKNMVHLAEPTDLELVTNMIKKFNTQKTEFRFGSFIFGPVIMRMFHFLDAPNEALKCFEDPDNNGFFDQLVSYQILLDLLYNNEMFDEMYRVFEKVQEKQLNMTKFPKYPVVLILAACYKQNTPKSFEYATKLWSDMINVGIVPLRRASTFFGGIMYNN
;
A
#
# COMPACT_ATOMS: atom_id res chain seq x y z
N MET A 1 -20.40 26.75 5.53
CA MET A 1 -20.14 27.43 6.81
C MET A 1 -19.65 26.37 7.79
N SER A 2 -18.35 26.43 8.15
CA SER A 2 -17.67 25.79 9.29
C SER A 2 -17.69 24.25 9.36
N LEU A 3 -16.65 23.48 8.98
CA LEU A 3 -15.26 23.44 9.50
C LEU A 3 -15.16 23.32 11.02
N TYR A 4 -15.72 22.26 11.62
CA TYR A 4 -15.42 21.86 12.99
C TYR A 4 -15.68 20.36 13.20
N ASN A 5 -14.78 19.51 12.69
CA ASN A 5 -14.66 18.12 13.16
C ASN A 5 -13.21 17.61 13.04
N TYR A 6 -12.26 18.54 13.07
CA TYR A 6 -10.85 18.24 13.25
C TYR A 6 -10.44 18.90 14.58
N LEU A 7 -9.83 18.12 15.47
CA LEU A 7 -9.32 18.49 16.80
C LEU A 7 -10.29 18.32 17.98
N SER A 8 -10.48 17.08 18.42
CA SER A 8 -10.66 16.84 19.86
C SER A 8 -10.12 15.46 20.25
N LYS A 9 -8.85 15.41 20.63
CA LYS A 9 -8.32 14.42 21.59
C LYS A 9 -6.94 14.89 22.06
N ILE A 10 -6.96 15.96 22.86
CA ILE A 10 -5.86 16.37 23.73
C ILE A 10 -6.45 16.51 25.13
N PHE A 11 -5.91 15.68 26.03
CA PHE A 11 -5.79 15.84 27.48
C PHE A 11 -6.99 16.34 28.29
N LEU A 12 -7.54 15.42 29.08
CA LEU A 12 -7.90 15.73 30.47
C LEU A 12 -7.27 14.67 31.37
N SER A 13 -6.17 15.07 32.01
CA SER A 13 -5.65 14.47 33.22
C SER A 13 -6.71 14.60 34.32
N ASN A 14 -7.10 13.50 34.95
CA ASN A 14 -7.66 13.61 36.29
C ASN A 14 -7.02 12.57 37.21
N SER A 15 -6.36 13.11 38.21
CA SER A 15 -5.62 12.43 39.24
C SER A 15 -6.58 11.81 40.24
N SER A 16 -6.56 10.48 40.38
CA SER A 16 -6.94 9.86 41.64
C SER A 16 -6.03 8.65 41.85
N ARG A 17 -5.10 8.81 42.80
CA ARG A 17 -4.15 7.77 43.20
C ARG A 17 -4.88 6.81 44.12
N TYR A 18 -5.22 5.65 43.59
CA TYR A 18 -5.41 4.45 44.39
C TYR A 18 -4.39 3.42 43.90
N THR A 19 -3.32 3.25 44.68
CA THR A 19 -2.25 2.31 44.43
C THR A 19 -2.73 0.90 44.72
N PHE A 20 -3.23 0.21 43.70
CA PHE A 20 -3.24 -1.25 43.65
C PHE A 20 -2.29 -1.69 42.53
N GLY A 21 -1.28 -2.46 42.89
CA GLY A 21 -0.28 -3.01 41.98
C GLY A 21 -0.88 -4.09 41.09
N ILE A 22 -1.65 -3.69 40.10
CA ILE A 22 -2.00 -4.52 38.95
C ILE A 22 -1.05 -4.09 37.84
N ARG A 23 -0.19 -5.00 37.38
CA ARG A 23 0.52 -4.80 36.12
C ARG A 23 -0.55 -4.67 35.04
N SER A 24 -0.89 -3.44 34.68
CA SER A 24 -1.69 -3.14 33.50
C SER A 24 -0.89 -3.66 32.31
N PHE A 25 -1.27 -4.83 31.80
CA PHE A 25 -0.88 -5.23 30.46
C PHE A 25 -1.58 -4.25 29.53
N HIS A 26 -0.88 -3.19 29.15
CA HIS A 26 -1.32 -2.37 28.04
C HIS A 26 -1.22 -3.22 26.78
N THR A 27 -2.32 -3.87 26.42
CA THR A 27 -2.50 -4.44 25.09
C THR A 27 -2.71 -3.27 24.14
N THR A 28 -1.62 -2.64 23.70
CA THR A 28 -1.69 -1.78 22.51
C THR A 28 -2.04 -2.69 21.35
N HIS A 29 -3.28 -2.60 20.87
CA HIS A 29 -3.70 -3.22 19.63
C HIS A 29 -2.97 -2.49 18.49
N VAL A 30 -1.76 -2.94 18.16
CA VAL A 30 -1.01 -2.39 17.04
C VAL A 30 -1.68 -2.92 15.78
N GLN A 31 -2.52 -2.08 15.16
CA GLN A 31 -3.25 -2.45 13.93
C GLN A 31 -2.32 -2.57 12.71
N GLN A 32 -1.23 -1.80 12.67
CA GLN A 32 -0.35 -1.70 11.50
C GLN A 32 1.02 -2.34 11.73
N LEU A 33 1.46 -3.19 10.81
CA LEU A 33 2.76 -3.86 10.90
C LEU A 33 3.94 -2.90 10.65
N TYR A 34 3.75 -1.94 9.74
CA TYR A 34 4.72 -0.88 9.45
C TYR A 34 4.16 0.49 9.85
N ALA A 35 5.03 1.36 10.36
CA ALA A 35 4.67 2.77 10.55
C ALA A 35 4.49 3.47 9.18
N PRO A 36 3.58 4.46 9.07
CA PRO A 36 3.37 5.22 7.83
C PRO A 36 4.67 5.81 7.25
N SER A 37 5.59 6.26 8.11
CA SER A 37 6.91 6.78 7.74
C SER A 37 7.78 5.74 7.03
N ALA A 38 7.73 4.48 7.46
CA ALA A 38 8.51 3.37 6.88
C ALA A 38 8.02 3.00 5.46
N LEU A 39 6.74 3.25 5.16
CA LEU A 39 6.15 3.08 3.84
C LEU A 39 6.28 4.35 2.96
N GLY A 40 6.75 5.46 3.55
CA GLY A 40 6.90 6.76 2.90
C GLY A 40 5.57 7.51 2.69
N ILE A 41 4.55 7.17 3.47
CA ILE A 41 3.23 7.83 3.43
C ILE A 41 3.36 9.29 3.83
N ASP A 42 4.20 9.62 4.82
CA ASP A 42 4.40 11.00 5.26
C ASP A 42 4.88 11.92 4.13
N GLY A 43 5.83 11.45 3.31
CA GLY A 43 6.33 12.19 2.15
C GLY A 43 5.27 12.36 1.06
N TYR A 44 4.42 11.35 0.87
CA TYR A 44 3.25 11.45 -0.01
C TYR A 44 2.28 12.53 0.51
N LEU A 45 1.94 12.53 1.80
CA LEU A 45 1.01 13.49 2.41
C LEU A 45 1.53 14.93 2.36
N GLN A 46 2.82 15.14 2.57
CA GLN A 46 3.44 16.47 2.42
C GLN A 46 3.33 16.98 0.98
N THR A 47 3.50 16.10 -0.01
CA THR A 47 3.37 16.47 -1.43
C THR A 47 1.91 16.70 -1.82
N ARG A 48 1.00 15.85 -1.35
CA ARG A 48 -0.45 16.03 -1.46
C ARG A 48 -0.89 17.38 -0.91
N LYS A 49 -0.43 17.77 0.29
CA LYS A 49 -0.75 19.06 0.88
C LYS A 49 -0.37 20.22 -0.05
N ARG A 50 0.87 20.23 -0.55
CA ARG A 50 1.35 21.28 -1.48
C ARG A 50 0.54 21.34 -2.77
N ILE A 51 0.24 20.19 -3.38
CA ILE A 51 -0.54 20.13 -4.63
C ILE A 51 -1.98 20.58 -4.37
N ARG A 52 -2.60 20.21 -3.25
CA ARG A 52 -3.95 20.69 -2.88
C ARG A 52 -3.99 22.21 -2.71
N GLU A 53 -2.97 22.79 -2.07
CA GLU A 53 -2.85 24.25 -1.93
C GLU A 53 -2.71 24.93 -3.28
N GLN A 54 -1.91 24.37 -4.19
CA GLN A 54 -1.81 24.86 -5.56
C GLN A 54 -3.16 24.82 -6.28
N PHE A 55 -3.92 23.72 -6.16
CA PHE A 55 -5.18 23.47 -6.88
C PHE A 55 -6.46 23.99 -6.21
N ALA A 56 -6.34 24.78 -5.14
CA ALA A 56 -7.46 25.17 -4.27
C ALA A 56 -8.69 25.71 -5.03
N ASN A 57 -8.49 26.43 -6.14
CA ASN A 57 -9.56 27.07 -6.92
C ASN A 57 -9.84 26.44 -8.28
N PHE A 58 -9.14 25.36 -8.66
CA PHE A 58 -9.24 24.78 -10.00
C PHE A 58 -9.26 23.25 -10.03
N SER A 59 -9.38 22.60 -8.88
CA SER A 59 -9.42 21.14 -8.79
C SER A 59 -10.60 20.52 -9.57
N ASP A 60 -11.79 21.12 -9.55
CA ASP A 60 -12.96 20.59 -10.29
C ASP A 60 -12.81 20.74 -11.81
N LYS A 61 -12.27 21.88 -12.26
CA LYS A 61 -11.95 22.10 -13.68
C LYS A 61 -10.88 21.12 -14.15
N PHE A 62 -9.89 20.84 -13.30
CA PHE A 62 -8.87 19.84 -13.59
C PHE A 62 -9.47 18.44 -13.71
N ARG A 63 -10.31 18.00 -12.76
CA ARG A 63 -11.01 16.70 -12.85
C ARG A 63 -11.83 16.55 -14.12
N THR A 64 -12.60 17.58 -14.47
CA THR A 64 -13.41 17.60 -15.71
C THR A 64 -12.53 17.41 -16.94
N LYS A 65 -11.42 18.15 -17.02
CA LYS A 65 -10.45 18.00 -18.11
C LYS A 65 -9.85 16.59 -18.16
N MET A 66 -9.53 16.00 -17.00
CA MET A 66 -8.98 14.64 -16.94
C MET A 66 -10.01 13.58 -17.38
N LEU A 67 -11.29 13.76 -17.06
CA LEU A 67 -12.38 12.91 -17.57
C LEU A 67 -12.47 12.97 -19.10
N ASP A 68 -12.39 14.17 -19.68
CA ASP A 68 -12.37 14.34 -21.14
C ASP A 68 -11.14 13.67 -21.76
N PHE A 69 -9.99 13.76 -21.09
CA PHE A 69 -8.73 13.18 -21.57
C PHE A 69 -8.75 11.66 -21.53
N VAL A 70 -9.38 11.05 -20.53
CA VAL A 70 -9.58 9.61 -20.47
C VAL A 70 -10.54 9.16 -21.56
N SER A 71 -11.65 9.87 -21.74
CA SER A 71 -12.75 9.48 -22.63
C SER A 71 -12.39 9.56 -24.13
N ASP A 72 -11.65 10.59 -24.55
CA ASP A 72 -11.26 10.75 -25.96
C ASP A 72 -9.95 10.02 -26.26
N SER A 73 -10.00 9.02 -27.16
CA SER A 73 -8.85 8.28 -27.67
C SER A 73 -7.70 9.16 -28.22
N LYS A 74 -7.98 10.38 -28.68
CA LYS A 74 -6.98 11.31 -29.21
C LYS A 74 -6.19 12.03 -28.13
N ASN A 75 -6.78 12.20 -26.95
CA ASN A 75 -6.13 12.84 -25.82
C ASN A 75 -5.16 11.88 -25.14
N MET A 76 -4.11 12.44 -24.54
CA MET A 76 -3.07 11.69 -23.82
C MET A 76 -2.96 12.21 -22.39
N ILE A 77 -2.54 11.34 -21.48
CA ILE A 77 -2.28 11.70 -20.09
C ILE A 77 -0.79 12.01 -19.94
N PHE A 78 -0.42 13.23 -19.54
CA PHE A 78 0.99 13.55 -19.31
C PHE A 78 1.45 13.16 -17.90
N THR A 79 2.77 13.05 -17.71
CA THR A 79 3.37 12.73 -16.39
C THR A 79 2.85 13.67 -15.30
N GLU A 80 2.78 14.97 -15.57
CA GLU A 80 2.34 15.95 -14.58
C GLU A 80 0.82 15.87 -14.32
N ASP A 81 0.02 15.47 -15.32
CA ASP A 81 -1.41 15.23 -15.14
C ASP A 81 -1.66 14.08 -14.16
N LEU A 82 -1.04 12.92 -14.41
CA LEU A 82 -1.20 11.76 -13.54
C LEU A 82 -0.61 12.03 -12.14
N LYS A 83 0.55 12.69 -12.07
CA LYS A 83 1.18 13.04 -10.79
C LYS A 83 0.30 13.96 -9.96
N ASN A 84 -0.31 14.98 -10.56
CA ASN A 84 -1.24 15.85 -9.84
C ASN A 84 -2.51 15.10 -9.45
N MET A 85 -3.09 14.31 -10.36
CA MET A 85 -4.31 13.56 -10.06
C MET A 85 -4.13 12.61 -8.87
N VAL A 86 -3.04 11.85 -8.81
CA VAL A 86 -2.72 10.92 -7.70
C VAL A 86 -2.57 11.64 -6.35
N HIS A 87 -2.16 12.90 -6.35
CA HIS A 87 -2.05 13.72 -5.14
C HIS A 87 -3.29 14.56 -4.84
N LEU A 88 -4.27 14.63 -5.75
CA LEU A 88 -5.55 15.30 -5.54
C LEU A 88 -6.69 14.32 -5.24
N ALA A 89 -6.53 13.06 -5.66
CA ALA A 89 -7.55 12.03 -5.58
C ALA A 89 -8.19 11.95 -4.19
N GLU A 90 -9.51 12.01 -4.16
CA GLU A 90 -10.37 11.64 -3.04
C GLU A 90 -11.07 10.30 -3.38
N PRO A 91 -11.82 9.67 -2.46
CA PRO A 91 -12.47 8.38 -2.76
C PRO A 91 -13.38 8.40 -4.00
N THR A 92 -14.03 9.53 -4.29
CA THR A 92 -14.86 9.71 -5.50
C THR A 92 -14.06 9.73 -6.80
N ASP A 93 -12.75 9.93 -6.73
CA ASP A 93 -11.86 10.07 -7.89
C ASP A 93 -11.18 8.74 -8.29
N LEU A 94 -11.37 7.66 -7.52
CA LEU A 94 -10.64 6.39 -7.71
C LEU A 94 -10.85 5.79 -9.11
N GLU A 95 -12.07 5.85 -9.64
CA GLU A 95 -12.36 5.39 -11.01
C GLU A 95 -11.63 6.23 -12.07
N LEU A 96 -11.66 7.56 -11.92
CA LEU A 96 -10.94 8.45 -12.82
C LEU A 96 -9.43 8.17 -12.78
N VAL A 97 -8.85 8.05 -11.60
CA VAL A 97 -7.40 7.81 -11.44
C VAL A 97 -7.00 6.47 -12.03
N THR A 98 -7.77 5.41 -11.78
CA THR A 98 -7.48 4.07 -12.36
C THR A 98 -7.55 4.08 -13.88
N ASN A 99 -8.53 4.76 -14.47
CA ASN A 99 -8.62 4.92 -15.92
C ASN A 99 -7.46 5.77 -16.49
N MET A 100 -7.02 6.80 -15.76
CA MET A 100 -5.84 7.58 -16.15
C MET A 100 -4.56 6.74 -16.10
N ILE A 101 -4.38 5.88 -15.08
CA ILE A 101 -3.24 4.98 -14.96
C ILE A 101 -3.17 4.03 -16.15
N LYS A 102 -4.30 3.37 -16.45
CA LYS A 102 -4.43 2.47 -17.60
C LYS A 102 -4.06 3.17 -18.90
N LYS A 103 -4.68 4.31 -19.17
CA LYS A 103 -4.39 5.10 -20.38
C LYS A 103 -2.93 5.54 -20.46
N PHE A 104 -2.36 5.99 -19.34
CA PHE A 104 -0.95 6.40 -19.26
C PHE A 104 0.01 5.22 -19.53
N ASN A 105 -0.35 4.00 -19.12
CA ASN A 105 0.49 2.82 -19.35
C ASN A 105 0.29 2.18 -20.75
N THR A 106 -0.83 2.43 -21.42
CA THR A 106 -1.07 1.90 -22.78
C THR A 106 -0.73 2.89 -23.89
N GLN A 107 -0.66 4.19 -23.59
CA GLN A 107 -0.25 5.20 -24.58
C GLN A 107 1.25 5.08 -24.93
N LYS A 108 1.61 5.65 -26.09
CA LYS A 108 2.98 5.61 -26.62
C LYS A 108 4.00 6.17 -25.64
N THR A 109 5.13 5.48 -25.52
CA THR A 109 6.19 5.76 -24.54
C THR A 109 6.91 7.09 -24.79
N GLU A 110 6.93 7.59 -26.03
CA GLU A 110 7.55 8.87 -26.42
C GLU A 110 6.97 10.10 -25.66
N PHE A 111 5.77 9.96 -25.09
CA PHE A 111 5.11 11.02 -24.31
C PHE A 111 5.27 10.84 -22.79
N ARG A 112 5.95 9.78 -22.35
CA ARG A 112 6.34 9.61 -20.94
C ARG A 112 7.60 10.43 -20.69
N PHE A 113 7.41 11.68 -20.28
CA PHE A 113 8.53 12.54 -19.93
C PHE A 113 9.00 12.25 -18.51
N GLY A 114 10.30 11.97 -18.38
CA GLY A 114 11.00 11.81 -17.10
C GLY A 114 11.09 10.37 -16.59
N SER A 115 12.04 10.15 -15.69
CA SER A 115 12.28 8.88 -14.98
C SER A 115 11.36 8.70 -13.76
N PHE A 116 10.17 9.32 -13.78
CA PHE A 116 9.28 9.32 -12.61
C PHE A 116 8.67 7.94 -12.38
N ILE A 117 8.80 7.44 -11.14
CA ILE A 117 8.33 6.11 -10.77
C ILE A 117 6.97 6.23 -10.07
N PHE A 118 5.90 5.88 -10.79
CA PHE A 118 4.53 6.04 -10.32
C PHE A 118 4.06 4.97 -9.34
N GLY A 119 4.47 3.71 -9.52
CA GLY A 119 3.94 2.57 -8.77
C GLY A 119 3.89 2.79 -7.25
N PRO A 120 4.99 3.21 -6.59
CA PRO A 120 4.99 3.47 -5.15
C PRO A 120 4.06 4.62 -4.74
N VAL A 121 3.99 5.67 -5.55
CA VAL A 121 3.18 6.87 -5.24
C VAL A 121 1.70 6.53 -5.31
N ILE A 122 1.28 5.75 -6.31
CA ILE A 122 -0.10 5.30 -6.46
C ILE A 122 -0.48 4.32 -5.36
N MET A 123 0.40 3.39 -4.99
CA MET A 123 0.13 2.49 -3.87
C MET A 123 0.00 3.26 -2.54
N ARG A 124 0.75 4.34 -2.33
CA ARG A 124 0.56 5.23 -1.17
C ARG A 124 -0.75 6.01 -1.23
N MET A 125 -1.21 6.40 -2.41
CA MET A 125 -2.53 7.02 -2.58
C MET A 125 -3.63 6.04 -2.18
N PHE A 126 -3.62 4.81 -2.70
CA PHE A 126 -4.60 3.80 -2.31
C PHE A 126 -4.53 3.47 -0.81
N HIS A 127 -3.31 3.39 -0.25
CA HIS A 127 -3.11 3.18 1.19
C HIS A 127 -3.69 4.32 2.03
N PHE A 128 -3.44 5.57 1.63
CA PHE A 128 -4.00 6.75 2.29
C PHE A 128 -5.53 6.82 2.21
N LEU A 129 -6.10 6.45 1.06
CA LEU A 129 -7.55 6.44 0.84
C LEU A 129 -8.23 5.19 1.40
N ASP A 130 -7.47 4.25 1.96
CA ASP A 130 -7.92 2.95 2.46
C ASP A 130 -8.81 2.20 1.44
N ALA A 131 -8.30 2.09 0.21
CA ALA A 131 -9.03 1.56 -0.95
C ALA A 131 -8.38 0.25 -1.47
N PRO A 132 -8.41 -0.86 -0.70
CA PRO A 132 -7.68 -2.08 -1.02
C PRO A 132 -8.23 -2.80 -2.27
N ASN A 133 -9.55 -2.76 -2.49
CA ASN A 133 -10.20 -3.42 -3.63
C ASN A 133 -9.81 -2.75 -4.95
N GLU A 134 -9.84 -1.42 -4.97
CA GLU A 134 -9.43 -0.60 -6.11
C GLU A 134 -7.94 -0.73 -6.37
N ALA A 135 -7.12 -0.80 -5.31
CA ALA A 135 -5.68 -1.05 -5.42
C ALA A 135 -5.39 -2.38 -6.11
N LEU A 136 -6.07 -3.46 -5.70
CA LEU A 136 -5.96 -4.78 -6.32
C LEU A 136 -6.43 -4.76 -7.75
N LYS A 137 -7.64 -4.26 -8.02
CA LYS A 137 -8.17 -4.16 -9.38
C LYS A 137 -7.21 -3.43 -10.31
N CYS A 138 -6.63 -2.32 -9.84
CA CYS A 138 -5.64 -1.55 -10.59
C CYS A 138 -4.32 -2.31 -10.80
N PHE A 139 -3.83 -2.99 -9.76
CA PHE A 139 -2.60 -3.78 -9.79
C PHE A 139 -2.69 -5.00 -10.73
N GLU A 140 -3.87 -5.62 -10.79
CA GLU A 140 -4.11 -6.83 -11.57
C GLU A 140 -4.60 -6.57 -13.00
N ASP A 141 -4.92 -5.33 -13.35
CA ASP A 141 -5.31 -4.97 -14.72
C ASP A 141 -4.16 -5.30 -15.69
N PRO A 142 -4.38 -6.16 -16.71
CA PRO A 142 -3.37 -6.50 -17.71
C PRO A 142 -2.75 -5.29 -18.42
N ASP A 143 -3.52 -4.21 -18.59
CA ASP A 143 -3.04 -2.97 -19.21
C ASP A 143 -2.05 -2.20 -18.32
N ASN A 144 -1.95 -2.56 -17.05
CA ASN A 144 -1.00 -2.01 -16.08
C ASN A 144 0.23 -2.92 -15.88
N ASN A 145 0.45 -3.92 -16.74
CA ASN A 145 1.64 -4.76 -16.65
C ASN A 145 2.93 -3.93 -16.73
N GLY A 146 3.91 -4.25 -15.88
CA GLY A 146 5.18 -3.53 -15.76
C GLY A 146 5.09 -2.23 -14.94
N PHE A 147 3.90 -1.67 -14.76
CA PHE A 147 3.74 -0.35 -14.14
C PHE A 147 4.11 -0.35 -12.65
N PHE A 148 3.78 -1.44 -11.96
CA PHE A 148 4.02 -1.63 -10.53
C PHE A 148 5.25 -2.49 -10.21
N ASP A 149 6.15 -2.74 -11.18
CA ASP A 149 7.32 -3.61 -11.04
C ASP A 149 8.45 -2.96 -10.21
N GLN A 150 8.12 -2.50 -9.00
CA GLN A 150 9.05 -2.01 -8.00
C GLN A 150 8.73 -2.68 -6.68
N LEU A 151 9.74 -3.28 -6.02
CA LEU A 151 9.55 -4.04 -4.78
C LEU A 151 8.79 -3.27 -3.69
N VAL A 152 8.96 -1.95 -3.63
CA VAL A 152 8.26 -1.12 -2.64
C VAL A 152 6.75 -0.98 -2.96
N SER A 153 6.34 -1.02 -4.23
CA SER A 153 4.93 -1.02 -4.63
C SER A 153 4.21 -2.24 -4.06
N TYR A 154 4.83 -3.42 -4.18
CA TYR A 154 4.33 -4.67 -3.58
C TYR A 154 4.29 -4.59 -2.06
N GLN A 155 5.32 -4.02 -1.41
CA GLN A 155 5.34 -3.86 0.04
C GLN A 155 4.17 -2.98 0.53
N ILE A 156 3.91 -1.85 -0.13
CA ILE A 156 2.82 -0.93 0.26
C ILE A 156 1.46 -1.58 0.03
N LEU A 157 1.27 -2.27 -1.11
CA LEU A 157 0.03 -3.00 -1.40
C LEU A 157 -0.22 -4.11 -0.37
N LEU A 158 0.79 -4.94 -0.08
CA LEU A 158 0.67 -6.01 0.90
C LEU A 158 0.39 -5.49 2.31
N ASP A 159 0.94 -4.33 2.70
CA ASP A 159 0.60 -3.69 3.98
C ASP A 159 -0.85 -3.21 4.01
N LEU A 160 -1.33 -2.58 2.94
CA LEU A 160 -2.75 -2.17 2.81
C LEU A 160 -3.69 -3.37 2.94
N LEU A 161 -3.39 -4.47 2.26
CA LEU A 161 -4.18 -5.71 2.32
C LEU A 161 -4.12 -6.36 3.70
N TYR A 162 -2.96 -6.37 4.35
CA TYR A 162 -2.80 -6.89 5.70
C TYR A 162 -3.66 -6.12 6.71
N ASN A 163 -3.67 -4.79 6.62
CA ASN A 163 -4.48 -3.93 7.49
C ASN A 163 -5.98 -4.17 7.31
N ASN A 164 -6.39 -4.62 6.12
CA ASN A 164 -7.77 -4.96 5.77
C ASN A 164 -8.08 -6.47 5.85
N GLU A 165 -7.16 -7.29 6.39
CA GLU A 165 -7.32 -8.75 6.57
C GLU A 165 -7.60 -9.54 5.27
N MET A 166 -7.16 -9.01 4.13
CA MET A 166 -7.33 -9.61 2.79
C MET A 166 -6.19 -10.60 2.51
N PHE A 167 -6.10 -11.66 3.32
CA PHE A 167 -4.92 -12.53 3.33
C PHE A 167 -4.79 -13.43 2.09
N ASP A 168 -5.90 -13.92 1.52
CA ASP A 168 -5.85 -14.71 0.29
C ASP A 168 -5.35 -13.84 -0.89
N GLU A 169 -5.75 -12.57 -0.95
CA GLU A 169 -5.22 -11.58 -1.88
C GLU A 169 -3.73 -11.32 -1.68
N MET A 170 -3.27 -11.24 -0.42
CA MET A 170 -1.84 -11.09 -0.13
C MET A 170 -1.02 -12.24 -0.72
N TYR A 171 -1.49 -13.49 -0.61
CA TYR A 171 -0.80 -14.64 -1.21
C TYR A 171 -0.70 -14.50 -2.72
N ARG A 172 -1.80 -14.13 -3.40
CA ARG A 172 -1.82 -13.91 -4.86
C ARG A 172 -0.87 -12.80 -5.30
N VAL A 173 -0.84 -11.67 -4.58
CA VAL A 173 0.08 -10.56 -4.86
C VAL A 173 1.54 -10.98 -4.64
N PHE A 174 1.80 -11.79 -3.60
CA PHE A 174 3.14 -12.28 -3.33
C PHE A 174 3.62 -13.27 -4.40
N GLU A 175 2.78 -14.22 -4.81
CA GLU A 175 3.10 -15.16 -5.90
C GLU A 175 3.52 -14.41 -7.18
N LYS A 176 2.81 -13.33 -7.54
CA LYS A 176 3.20 -12.48 -8.69
C LYS A 176 4.60 -11.86 -8.55
N VAL A 177 5.00 -11.42 -7.34
CA VAL A 177 6.38 -10.90 -7.16
C VAL A 177 7.41 -12.01 -7.23
N GLN A 178 7.07 -13.21 -6.78
CA GLN A 178 7.95 -14.38 -6.90
C GLN A 178 8.13 -14.81 -8.36
N GLU A 179 7.07 -14.77 -9.16
CA GLU A 179 7.11 -15.09 -10.59
C GLU A 179 7.94 -14.08 -11.38
N LYS A 180 7.73 -12.79 -11.13
CA LYS A 180 8.46 -11.71 -11.80
C LYS A 180 9.94 -11.63 -11.40
N GLN A 181 10.32 -12.15 -10.23
CA GLN A 181 11.68 -12.13 -9.69
C GLN A 181 12.36 -10.76 -9.81
N LEU A 182 11.65 -9.70 -9.40
CA LEU A 182 12.14 -8.33 -9.49
C LEU A 182 13.48 -8.18 -8.76
N ASN A 183 14.45 -7.52 -9.38
CA ASN A 183 15.83 -7.41 -8.88
C ASN A 183 16.52 -8.76 -8.62
N MET A 184 16.22 -9.77 -9.45
CA MET A 184 16.80 -11.12 -9.37
C MET A 184 16.56 -11.81 -8.01
N THR A 185 15.44 -11.47 -7.34
CA THR A 185 15.06 -12.15 -6.10
C THR A 185 13.64 -12.68 -6.15
N LYS A 186 13.51 -13.98 -5.87
CA LYS A 186 12.22 -14.66 -5.67
C LYS A 186 11.63 -14.38 -4.27
N PHE A 187 12.43 -13.92 -3.31
CA PHE A 187 12.05 -13.77 -1.91
C PHE A 187 12.38 -12.36 -1.40
N PRO A 188 11.68 -11.33 -1.89
CA PRO A 188 11.94 -9.96 -1.47
C PRO A 188 11.65 -9.79 0.03
N LYS A 189 12.61 -9.17 0.73
CA LYS A 189 12.69 -9.15 2.20
C LYS A 189 11.42 -8.68 2.91
N TYR A 190 10.83 -7.55 2.48
CA TYR A 190 9.67 -6.96 3.16
C TYR A 190 8.35 -7.65 2.81
N PRO A 191 8.07 -8.00 1.53
CA PRO A 191 6.93 -8.86 1.21
C PRO A 191 6.93 -10.18 1.98
N VAL A 192 8.08 -10.85 2.12
CA VAL A 192 8.19 -12.09 2.93
C VAL A 192 7.76 -11.86 4.38
N VAL A 193 8.19 -10.74 5.00
CA VAL A 193 7.79 -10.41 6.38
C VAL A 193 6.27 -10.25 6.49
N LEU A 194 5.64 -9.56 5.53
CA LEU A 194 4.18 -9.34 5.52
C LEU A 194 3.41 -10.66 5.37
N ILE A 195 3.88 -11.57 4.52
CA ILE A 195 3.26 -12.87 4.30
C ILE A 195 3.36 -13.77 5.54
N LEU A 196 4.52 -13.81 6.19
CA LEU A 196 4.67 -14.56 7.44
C LEU A 196 3.85 -13.92 8.58
N ALA A 197 3.72 -12.59 8.62
CA ALA A 197 2.81 -11.92 9.54
C ALA A 197 1.34 -12.30 9.28
N ALA A 198 0.91 -12.34 8.02
CA ALA A 198 -0.42 -12.80 7.64
C ALA A 198 -0.68 -14.26 8.05
N CYS A 199 0.30 -15.15 7.85
CA CYS A 199 0.19 -16.53 8.30
C CYS A 199 0.07 -16.65 9.82
N TYR A 200 0.85 -15.84 10.56
CA TYR A 200 0.79 -15.79 12.02
C TYR A 200 -0.55 -15.27 12.52
N LYS A 201 -1.09 -14.22 11.89
CA LYS A 201 -2.37 -13.63 12.26
C LYS A 201 -3.54 -14.58 11.99
N GLN A 202 -3.51 -15.35 10.89
CA GLN A 202 -4.54 -16.34 10.59
C GLN A 202 -4.47 -17.56 11.51
N ASN A 203 -3.27 -18.04 11.83
CA ASN A 203 -3.03 -19.18 12.72
C ASN A 203 -3.92 -20.41 12.44
N THR A 204 -3.98 -20.82 11.17
CA THR A 204 -4.72 -22.01 10.71
C THR A 204 -3.75 -23.08 10.17
N PRO A 205 -4.19 -24.36 10.04
CA PRO A 205 -3.36 -25.39 9.40
C PRO A 205 -2.89 -25.03 7.99
N LYS A 206 -3.77 -24.40 7.19
CA LYS A 206 -3.44 -23.93 5.83
C LYS A 206 -2.35 -22.85 5.86
N SER A 207 -2.45 -21.89 6.76
CA SER A 207 -1.46 -20.81 6.87
C SER A 207 -0.12 -21.31 7.45
N PHE A 208 -0.16 -22.32 8.34
CA PHE A 208 1.01 -23.02 8.86
C PHE A 208 1.76 -23.78 7.75
N GLU A 209 1.05 -24.56 6.94
CA GLU A 209 1.60 -25.29 5.81
C GLU A 209 2.27 -24.33 4.81
N TYR A 210 1.57 -23.25 4.44
CA TYR A 210 2.11 -22.23 3.54
C TYR A 210 3.38 -21.60 4.11
N ALA A 211 3.38 -21.20 5.39
CA ALA A 211 4.54 -20.59 6.04
C ALA A 211 5.75 -21.53 6.07
N THR A 212 5.52 -22.81 6.37
CA THR A 212 6.56 -23.85 6.43
C THR A 212 7.17 -24.10 5.05
N LYS A 213 6.33 -24.18 4.01
CA LYS A 213 6.78 -24.30 2.62
C LYS A 213 7.60 -23.09 2.20
N LEU A 214 7.09 -21.88 2.43
CA LEU A 214 7.80 -20.63 2.11
C LEU A 214 9.16 -20.56 2.81
N TRP A 215 9.20 -20.87 4.11
CA TRP A 215 10.44 -20.89 4.88
C TRP A 215 11.45 -21.88 4.32
N SER A 216 11.01 -23.11 4.04
CA SER A 216 11.86 -24.17 3.47
C SER A 216 12.39 -23.76 2.09
N ASP A 217 11.53 -23.25 1.21
CA ASP A 217 11.87 -22.79 -0.13
C ASP A 217 12.95 -21.69 -0.07
N MET A 218 12.85 -20.75 0.89
CA MET A 218 13.85 -19.70 1.11
C MET A 218 15.20 -20.25 1.58
N ILE A 219 15.21 -21.14 2.58
CA ILE A 219 16.45 -21.69 3.14
C ILE A 219 17.17 -22.55 2.11
N ASN A 220 16.43 -23.32 1.30
CA ASN A 220 17.00 -24.19 0.25
C ASN A 220 17.77 -23.42 -0.82
N VAL A 221 17.41 -22.16 -1.08
CA VAL A 221 18.14 -21.27 -2.00
C VAL A 221 19.16 -20.36 -1.30
N GLY A 222 19.44 -20.60 -0.01
CA GLY A 222 20.43 -19.87 0.76
C GLY A 222 20.01 -18.47 1.23
N ILE A 223 18.71 -18.15 1.22
CA ILE A 223 18.22 -16.86 1.73
C ILE A 223 18.22 -16.86 3.26
N VAL A 224 18.87 -15.88 3.86
CA VAL A 224 18.82 -15.63 5.30
C VAL A 224 17.61 -14.74 5.63
N PRO A 225 16.60 -15.24 6.37
CA PRO A 225 15.41 -14.46 6.70
C PRO A 225 15.72 -13.28 7.62
N LEU A 226 14.95 -12.19 7.49
CA LEU A 226 15.01 -11.08 8.45
C LEU A 226 14.53 -11.53 9.83
N ARG A 227 15.09 -10.96 10.91
CA ARG A 227 14.66 -11.25 12.30
C ARG A 227 13.14 -11.17 12.49
N ARG A 228 12.48 -10.18 11.87
CA ARG A 228 11.00 -10.04 11.92
C ARG A 228 10.29 -11.25 11.30
N ALA A 229 10.75 -11.70 10.13
CA ALA A 229 10.24 -12.91 9.50
C ALA A 229 10.45 -14.14 10.39
N SER A 230 11.64 -14.31 10.97
CA SER A 230 11.94 -15.39 11.92
C SER A 230 11.04 -15.36 13.16
N THR A 231 10.69 -14.16 13.65
CA THR A 231 9.82 -13.99 14.81
C THR A 231 8.40 -14.47 14.52
N PHE A 232 7.83 -14.07 13.37
CA PHE A 232 6.51 -14.54 12.96
C PHE A 232 6.50 -16.05 12.71
N PHE A 233 7.50 -16.57 12.01
CA PHE A 233 7.58 -18.00 11.74
C PHE A 233 7.74 -18.82 13.04
N GLY A 234 8.61 -18.39 13.96
CA GLY A 234 8.74 -19.04 15.27
C GLY A 234 7.45 -19.01 16.09
N GLY A 235 6.68 -17.92 16.03
CA GLY A 235 5.37 -17.83 16.66
C GLY A 235 4.34 -18.78 16.05
N ILE A 236 4.33 -18.92 14.71
CA ILE A 236 3.49 -19.88 14.00
C ILE A 236 3.80 -21.32 14.45
N MET A 237 5.09 -21.67 14.53
CA MET A 237 5.58 -22.99 14.95
C MET A 237 5.30 -23.33 16.41
N TYR A 238 5.15 -22.34 17.28
CA TYR A 238 4.79 -22.58 18.67
C TYR A 238 3.29 -22.87 18.85
N ASN A 239 2.46 -22.32 17.96
CA ASN A 239 1.00 -22.39 18.08
C ASN A 239 0.36 -23.62 17.40
N ASN A 240 1.12 -24.39 16.61
CA ASN A 240 0.64 -25.54 15.82
C ASN A 240 1.60 -26.73 15.98
#